data_AF-A0A954G7E8-F1
#
_entry.id   AF-A0A954G7E8-F1
#
_cell.length_a   1.000
_cell.length_b   1.000
_cell.length_c   1.000
_cell.angle_alpha   90.00
_cell.angle_beta   90.00
_cell.angle_gamma   90.00
#
_symmetry.space_group_name_H-M   'P 1'
#
loop_
_entity.id
_entity.type
_entity.pdbx_description
1 polymer ?
#
loop_
_entity_poly.entity_id
_entity_poly.type
_entity_poly.pdbx_seq_one_letter_code
_entity_poly.pdbx_strand_id
1 'polypeptide(L)'
;MFDSSMLVLGAANPLAALLCVVVVMLPIGLLIGAVILRASSSLFNKFASFDEDSPYRVPEPSMMNAMGILLLSTIANGIVGFMIRAIAGATGLIQVGPEGVDRGGEMILNLVTLPVSFVIFSAIVSSMLPTTFKRAMGVVLCQYLIVFALAIVIGLLVFLVVIATRAA
;
A
#
# COMPACT_ATOMS: atom_id res chain seq x y z
N MET A 1 -17.16 -37.99 -1.93
CA MET A 1 -16.87 -37.67 -3.35
C MET A 1 -17.02 -36.17 -3.47
N PHE A 2 -15.89 -35.44 -3.50
CA PHE A 2 -15.90 -34.02 -3.85
C PHE A 2 -15.88 -33.97 -5.37
N ASP A 3 -16.95 -33.44 -5.96
CA ASP A 3 -17.07 -33.35 -7.41
C ASP A 3 -15.97 -32.47 -7.98
N SER A 4 -15.24 -33.03 -8.94
CA SER A 4 -14.22 -32.35 -9.76
C SER A 4 -14.73 -31.06 -10.40
N SER A 5 -16.06 -30.88 -10.48
CA SER A 5 -16.75 -29.68 -10.97
C SER A 5 -16.68 -28.49 -10.02
N MET A 6 -16.53 -28.68 -8.70
CA MET A 6 -16.27 -27.57 -7.77
C MET A 6 -14.83 -27.05 -7.88
N LEU A 7 -13.89 -27.88 -8.33
CA LEU A 7 -12.53 -27.44 -8.63
C LEU A 7 -12.43 -26.66 -9.95
N VAL A 8 -13.34 -26.90 -10.90
CA VAL A 8 -13.41 -26.17 -12.19
C VAL A 8 -14.06 -24.79 -12.03
N LEU A 9 -14.94 -24.59 -11.05
CA LEU A 9 -15.34 -23.25 -10.57
C LEU A 9 -14.22 -22.53 -9.77
N GLY A 10 -13.19 -23.26 -9.32
CA GLY A 10 -12.03 -22.75 -8.60
C GLY A 10 -10.81 -22.42 -9.48
N ALA A 11 -10.77 -22.88 -10.73
CA ALA A 11 -9.81 -22.42 -11.73
C ALA A 11 -10.31 -21.09 -12.32
N ALA A 12 -10.35 -20.03 -11.51
CA ALA A 12 -10.60 -18.69 -12.01
C ALA A 12 -9.61 -18.44 -13.16
N ASN A 13 -10.13 -18.22 -14.37
CA ASN A 13 -9.32 -17.79 -15.51
C ASN A 13 -8.40 -16.68 -14.97
N PRO A 14 -7.06 -16.82 -15.03
CA PRO A 14 -6.16 -15.86 -14.39
C PRO A 14 -6.40 -14.45 -14.94
N LEU A 15 -6.85 -14.35 -16.19
CA LEU A 15 -7.33 -13.12 -16.82
C LEU A 15 -8.59 -12.54 -16.15
N ALA A 16 -9.58 -13.36 -15.78
CA ALA A 16 -10.78 -12.90 -15.09
C ALA A 16 -10.45 -12.43 -13.66
N ALA A 17 -9.56 -13.14 -12.96
CA ALA A 17 -9.07 -12.70 -11.65
C ALA A 17 -8.30 -11.37 -11.74
N LEU A 18 -7.38 -11.25 -12.71
CA LEU A 18 -6.65 -10.01 -13.00
C LEU A 18 -7.62 -8.86 -13.32
N LEU A 19 -8.61 -9.09 -14.20
CA LEU A 19 -9.63 -8.10 -14.54
C LEU A 19 -10.44 -7.68 -13.31
N CYS A 20 -10.84 -8.62 -12.44
CA CYS A 20 -11.54 -8.31 -11.20
C CYS A 20 -10.70 -7.42 -10.27
N VAL A 21 -9.41 -7.74 -10.09
CA VAL A 21 -8.50 -6.93 -9.27
C VAL A 21 -8.31 -5.53 -9.85
N VAL A 22 -8.06 -5.43 -11.17
CA VAL A 22 -7.78 -4.15 -11.82
C VAL A 22 -9.02 -3.27 -11.96
N VAL A 23 -10.19 -3.84 -12.24
CA VAL A 23 -11.42 -3.08 -12.50
C VAL A 23 -12.18 -2.77 -11.21
N VAL A 24 -12.15 -3.64 -10.21
CA VAL A 24 -12.95 -3.48 -8.99
C VAL A 24 -12.08 -3.11 -7.79
N MET A 25 -11.06 -3.92 -7.48
CA MET A 25 -10.28 -3.72 -6.25
C MET A 25 -9.39 -2.50 -6.33
N LEU A 26 -8.77 -2.23 -7.49
CA LEU A 26 -7.87 -1.09 -7.66
C LEU A 26 -8.61 0.25 -7.46
N PRO A 27 -9.76 0.55 -8.09
CA PRO A 27 -10.47 1.79 -7.84
C PRO A 27 -10.93 1.95 -6.39
N ILE A 28 -11.43 0.88 -5.77
CA ILE A 28 -11.85 0.90 -4.35
C ILE A 28 -10.65 1.20 -3.45
N GLY A 29 -9.52 0.53 -3.68
CA GLY A 29 -8.28 0.77 -2.94
C GLY A 29 -7.75 2.19 -3.11
N LEU A 30 -7.80 2.73 -4.34
CA LEU A 30 -7.41 4.12 -4.61
C LEU A 30 -8.34 5.12 -3.93
N LEU A 31 -9.65 4.87 -3.90
CA LEU A 31 -10.62 5.72 -3.21
C LEU A 31 -10.36 5.74 -1.70
N ILE A 32 -10.21 4.57 -1.07
CA ILE A 32 -9.90 4.46 0.36
C ILE A 32 -8.57 5.15 0.66
N GLY A 33 -7.53 4.84 -0.11
CA GLY A 33 -6.22 5.46 0.04
C GLY A 33 -6.28 6.98 -0.11
N ALA A 34 -7.09 7.50 -1.04
CA ALA A 34 -7.19 8.94 -1.29
C ALA A 34 -7.84 9.66 -0.11
N VAL A 35 -8.84 9.05 0.54
CA VAL A 35 -9.38 9.56 1.82
C VAL A 35 -8.31 9.57 2.89
N ILE A 36 -7.50 8.51 3.01
CA ILE A 36 -6.42 8.43 3.99
C ILE A 36 -5.34 9.50 3.74
N LEU A 37 -4.93 9.73 2.48
CA LEU A 37 -3.94 10.74 2.12
C LEU A 37 -4.44 12.18 2.41
N ARG A 38 -5.73 12.43 2.21
CA ARG A 38 -6.35 13.71 2.62
C ARG A 38 -6.38 13.84 4.14
N ALA A 39 -6.73 12.78 4.86
CA ALA A 39 -6.71 12.78 6.32
C ALA A 39 -5.28 12.97 6.87
N SER A 40 -4.26 12.36 6.25
CA SER A 40 -2.87 12.46 6.69
C SER A 40 -2.30 13.87 6.49
N SER A 41 -2.62 14.54 5.38
CA SER A 41 -2.22 15.94 5.15
C SER A 41 -2.88 16.90 6.16
N SER A 42 -4.16 16.69 6.46
CA SER A 42 -4.86 17.45 7.51
C SER A 42 -4.24 17.22 8.90
N LEU A 43 -3.96 15.97 9.25
CA LEU A 43 -3.36 15.59 10.54
C LEU A 43 -1.92 16.11 10.67
N PHE A 44 -1.13 16.08 9.60
CA PHE A 44 0.21 16.68 9.57
C PHE A 44 0.16 18.20 9.82
N ASN A 45 -0.74 18.92 9.15
CA ASN A 45 -0.91 20.36 9.36
C ASN A 45 -1.29 20.69 10.81
N LYS A 46 -2.16 19.87 11.43
CA LYS A 46 -2.53 19.99 12.84
C LYS A 46 -1.35 19.75 13.78
N PHE A 47 -0.56 18.70 13.55
CA PHE A 47 0.62 18.43 14.38
C PHE A 47 1.74 19.46 14.22
N ALA A 48 1.88 20.04 13.02
CA ALA A 48 2.82 21.11 12.77
C ALA A 48 2.34 22.49 13.29
N SER A 49 1.13 22.56 13.86
CA SER A 49 0.50 23.81 14.35
C SER A 49 0.51 24.92 13.29
N PHE A 50 0.22 24.56 12.03
CA PHE A 50 0.09 25.54 10.97
C PHE A 50 -1.32 26.15 10.99
N ASP A 51 -1.39 27.45 11.23
CA ASP A 51 -2.61 28.24 11.07
C ASP A 51 -3.11 28.22 9.62
N GLU A 52 -4.37 28.57 9.41
CA GLU A 52 -5.01 28.52 8.08
C GLU A 52 -4.28 29.37 7.04
N ASP A 53 -3.70 30.50 7.48
CA ASP A 53 -2.97 31.49 6.67
C ASP A 53 -1.45 31.22 6.59
N SER A 54 -0.97 30.12 7.19
CA SER A 54 0.46 29.83 7.20
C SER A 54 0.97 29.53 5.77
N PRO A 55 2.02 30.23 5.29
CA PRO A 55 2.62 29.93 3.98
C PRO A 55 3.29 28.55 3.93
N TYR A 56 3.38 27.87 5.09
CA TYR A 56 4.01 26.57 5.22
C TYR A 56 3.04 25.39 5.25
N ARG A 57 1.74 25.67 5.23
CA ARG A 57 0.67 24.67 5.20
C ARG A 57 0.79 23.78 3.96
N VAL A 58 0.66 22.47 4.16
CA VAL A 58 0.57 21.53 3.04
C VAL A 58 -0.85 21.59 2.47
N PRO A 59 -1.04 21.91 1.18
CA PRO A 59 -2.36 21.94 0.58
C PRO A 59 -2.95 20.53 0.54
N GLU A 60 -4.22 20.42 0.91
CA GLU A 60 -4.94 19.16 0.84
C GLU A 60 -5.24 18.82 -0.63
N PRO A 61 -4.85 17.64 -1.15
CA PRO A 61 -5.14 17.28 -2.51
C PRO A 61 -6.65 17.12 -2.74
N SER A 62 -7.12 17.54 -3.92
CA SER A 62 -8.44 17.15 -4.39
C SER A 62 -8.53 15.62 -4.48
N MET A 63 -9.74 15.07 -4.40
CA MET A 63 -9.94 13.61 -4.41
C MET A 63 -9.31 12.95 -5.65
N MET A 64 -9.46 13.57 -6.83
CA MET A 64 -8.88 13.08 -8.07
C MET A 64 -7.34 13.15 -8.07
N ASN A 65 -6.76 14.24 -7.54
CA ASN A 65 -5.30 14.36 -7.41
C ASN A 65 -4.73 13.34 -6.41
N ALA A 66 -5.43 13.11 -5.30
CA ALA A 66 -5.06 12.11 -4.31
C ALA A 66 -5.06 10.68 -4.89
N MET A 67 -6.09 10.34 -5.67
CA MET A 67 -6.12 9.07 -6.41
C MET A 67 -4.98 8.96 -7.41
N GLY A 68 -4.68 10.04 -8.15
CA GLY A 68 -3.55 10.08 -9.09
C GLY A 68 -2.20 9.86 -8.42
N ILE A 69 -1.96 10.50 -7.27
CA ILE A 69 -0.77 10.30 -6.44
C ILE A 69 -0.61 8.83 -6.04
N LEU A 70 -1.70 8.18 -5.61
CA LEU A 70 -1.68 6.78 -5.17
C LEU A 70 -1.50 5.80 -6.33
N LEU A 71 -2.10 6.10 -7.49
CA LEU A 71 -1.91 5.31 -8.70
C LEU A 71 -0.45 5.37 -9.14
N LEU A 72 0.13 6.58 -9.22
CA LEU A 72 1.53 6.76 -9.58
C LEU A 72 2.47 6.08 -8.57
N SER A 73 2.15 6.17 -7.27
CA SER A 73 2.88 5.46 -6.23
C SER A 73 2.79 3.94 -6.40
N THR A 74 1.63 3.40 -6.75
CA THR A 74 1.43 1.96 -6.98
C THR A 74 2.28 1.49 -8.16
N ILE A 75 2.29 2.25 -9.25
CA ILE A 75 3.12 1.97 -10.43
C ILE A 75 4.60 2.03 -10.07
N ALA A 76 5.05 3.10 -9.40
CA ALA A 76 6.44 3.29 -9.01
C ALA A 76 6.95 2.17 -8.07
N ASN A 77 6.15 1.81 -7.07
CA ASN A 77 6.46 0.69 -6.18
C ASN A 77 6.46 -0.65 -6.92
N GLY A 78 5.57 -0.84 -7.89
CA GLY A 78 5.58 -2.02 -8.76
C GLY A 78 6.87 -2.15 -9.57
N ILE A 79 7.31 -1.05 -10.19
CA ILE A 79 8.57 -1.01 -10.95
C ILE A 79 9.76 -1.29 -10.03
N VAL A 80 9.85 -0.63 -8.88
CA VAL A 80 10.96 -0.82 -7.95
C VAL A 80 10.97 -2.22 -7.34
N GLY A 81 9.80 -2.75 -6.97
CA GLY A 81 9.67 -4.13 -6.52
C GLY A 81 10.12 -5.14 -7.58
N PHE A 82 9.77 -4.89 -8.85
CA PHE A 82 10.27 -5.70 -9.97
C PHE A 82 11.79 -5.64 -10.09
N MET A 83 12.38 -4.43 -10.05
CA MET A 83 13.84 -4.25 -10.12
C MET A 83 14.58 -4.94 -8.97
N ILE A 84 14.10 -4.79 -7.74
CA ILE A 84 14.68 -5.45 -6.55
C ILE A 84 14.63 -6.96 -6.71
N ARG A 85 13.49 -7.53 -7.12
CA ARG A 85 13.33 -8.96 -7.36
C ARG A 85 14.24 -9.47 -8.48
N ALA A 86 14.39 -8.71 -9.56
CA ALA A 86 15.27 -9.06 -10.67
C ALA A 86 16.75 -9.10 -10.24
N ILE A 87 17.22 -8.09 -9.49
CA ILE A 87 18.59 -8.03 -8.96
C ILE A 87 18.82 -9.16 -7.96
N ALA A 88 17.88 -9.38 -7.04
CA ALA A 88 17.99 -10.41 -6.03
C ALA A 88 17.98 -11.83 -6.63
N GLY A 89 17.24 -12.05 -7.72
CA GLY A 89 17.32 -13.28 -8.51
C GLY A 89 18.66 -13.44 -9.22
N ALA A 90 19.18 -12.38 -9.85
CA ALA A 90 20.46 -12.41 -10.56
C ALA A 90 21.67 -12.63 -9.62
N THR A 91 21.59 -12.15 -8.38
CA THR A 91 22.65 -12.30 -7.36
C THR A 91 22.54 -13.59 -6.55
N GLY A 92 21.49 -14.39 -6.78
CA GLY A 92 21.24 -15.63 -6.02
C GLY A 92 20.75 -15.41 -4.58
N LEU A 93 20.43 -14.16 -4.20
CA LEU A 93 19.81 -13.84 -2.91
C LEU A 93 18.40 -14.42 -2.78
N ILE A 94 17.71 -14.60 -3.92
CA ILE A 94 16.47 -15.38 -4.00
C ILE A 94 16.77 -16.63 -4.84
N GLN A 95 16.89 -17.77 -4.18
CA GLN A 95 16.84 -19.05 -4.89
C GLN A 95 15.38 -19.40 -5.17
N VAL A 96 14.97 -19.26 -6.43
CA VAL A 96 13.67 -19.74 -6.88
C VAL A 96 13.81 -21.24 -7.16
N GLY A 97 13.56 -22.04 -6.12
CA GLY A 97 13.62 -23.50 -6.20
C GLY A 97 12.25 -24.12 -6.57
N PRO A 98 12.20 -25.44 -6.87
CA PRO A 98 10.96 -26.16 -7.09
C PRO A 98 10.02 -26.12 -5.86
N GLU A 99 10.60 -25.94 -4.68
CA GLU A 99 9.89 -25.85 -3.39
C GLU A 99 9.37 -24.43 -3.09
N GLY A 100 9.59 -23.48 -4.01
CA GLY A 100 9.17 -22.10 -3.89
C GLY A 100 10.29 -21.15 -3.47
N VAL A 101 9.89 -19.95 -3.07
CA VAL A 101 10.80 -18.88 -2.63
C VAL A 101 11.15 -19.10 -1.17
N ASP A 102 12.45 -19.07 -0.82
CA ASP A 102 12.88 -19.14 0.57
C ASP A 102 12.27 -17.99 1.38
N ARG A 103 11.44 -18.34 2.37
CA ARG A 103 10.72 -17.39 3.23
C ARG A 103 11.67 -16.40 3.91
N GLY A 104 12.89 -16.83 4.24
CA GLY A 104 13.90 -15.96 4.85
C GLY A 104 14.33 -14.81 3.94
N GLY A 105 14.57 -15.10 2.66
CA GLY A 105 14.92 -14.10 1.65
C GLY A 105 13.80 -13.09 1.43
N GLU A 106 12.54 -13.55 1.39
CA GLU A 106 11.39 -12.64 1.23
C GLU A 106 11.24 -11.65 2.40
N MET A 107 11.48 -12.10 3.65
CA MET A 107 11.41 -11.22 4.81
C MET A 107 12.45 -10.09 4.76
N ILE A 108 13.69 -10.42 4.38
CA ILE A 108 14.77 -9.43 4.24
C ILE A 108 14.43 -8.43 3.15
N LEU A 109 13.93 -8.91 2.00
CA LEU A 109 13.54 -8.03 0.89
C LEU A 109 12.38 -7.11 1.26
N ASN A 110 11.37 -7.62 1.97
CA ASN A 110 10.26 -6.81 2.44
C ASN A 110 10.74 -5.73 3.43
N LEU A 111 11.68 -6.06 4.31
CA LEU A 111 12.26 -5.10 5.25
C LEU A 111 13.04 -3.99 4.54
N VAL A 112 13.80 -4.31 3.49
CA VAL A 112 14.52 -3.33 2.66
C VAL A 112 13.57 -2.52 1.78
N THR A 113 12.47 -3.12 1.31
CA THR A 113 11.51 -2.46 0.43
C THR A 113 10.73 -1.37 1.17
N LEU A 114 10.44 -1.54 2.45
CA LEU A 114 9.68 -0.56 3.25
C LEU A 114 10.29 0.86 3.22
N PRO A 115 11.57 1.09 3.59
CA PRO A 115 12.17 2.43 3.55
C PRO A 115 12.26 2.97 2.12
N VAL A 116 12.48 2.11 1.12
CA VAL A 116 12.53 2.51 -0.29
C VAL A 116 11.16 3.01 -0.76
N SER A 117 10.09 2.27 -0.47
CA SER A 117 8.71 2.66 -0.76
C SER A 117 8.33 3.97 -0.07
N PHE A 118 8.76 4.16 1.19
CA PHE A 118 8.54 5.41 1.92
C PHE A 118 9.19 6.61 1.22
N VAL A 119 10.45 6.47 0.78
CA VAL A 119 11.18 7.54 0.07
C VAL A 119 10.54 7.84 -1.27
N ILE A 120 10.20 6.81 -2.06
CA ILE A 120 9.54 6.96 -3.36
C ILE A 120 8.21 7.69 -3.20
N PHE A 121 7.40 7.26 -2.21
CA PHE A 121 6.10 7.87 -1.99
C PHE A 121 6.22 9.32 -1.51
N SER A 122 7.20 9.62 -0.65
CA SER A 122 7.52 11.00 -0.25
C SER A 122 7.94 11.85 -1.44
N ALA A 123 8.72 11.31 -2.38
CA ALA A 123 9.14 12.00 -3.59
C ALA A 123 7.95 12.30 -4.52
N ILE A 124 7.04 11.33 -4.70
CA ILE A 124 5.83 11.50 -5.51
C ILE A 124 4.89 12.54 -4.90
N VAL A 125 4.67 12.48 -3.58
CA VAL A 125 3.85 13.48 -2.88
C VAL A 125 4.48 14.88 -3.01
N SER A 126 5.80 14.99 -2.89
CA SER A 126 6.51 16.26 -3.06
C SER A 126 6.51 16.80 -4.49
N SER A 127 6.37 15.95 -5.50
CA SER A 127 6.34 16.39 -6.91
C SER A 127 4.94 16.76 -7.37
N MET A 128 3.90 16.15 -6.79
CA MET A 128 2.50 16.40 -7.15
C MET A 128 1.81 17.43 -6.27
N LEU A 129 2.36 17.75 -5.10
CA LEU A 129 1.91 18.85 -4.25
C LEU A 129 2.99 19.94 -4.21
N PRO A 130 2.63 21.23 -4.21
CA PRO A 130 3.58 22.33 -4.09
C PRO A 130 4.14 22.42 -2.66
N THR A 131 4.93 21.42 -2.27
CA THR A 131 5.49 21.26 -0.93
C THR A 131 6.95 20.83 -1.01
N THR A 132 7.70 21.09 0.05
CA THR A 132 9.07 20.61 0.17
C THR A 132 9.10 19.12 0.53
N PHE A 133 10.12 18.39 0.06
CA PHE A 133 10.31 16.98 0.37
C PHE A 133 10.25 16.64 1.87
N LYS A 134 10.85 17.47 2.74
CA LYS A 134 10.78 17.30 4.20
C LYS A 134 9.35 17.30 4.74
N ARG A 135 8.46 18.12 4.17
CA ARG A 135 7.03 18.16 4.54
C ARG A 135 6.28 16.96 3.99
N ALA A 136 6.56 16.59 2.73
CA ALA A 136 5.98 15.39 2.13
C ALA A 136 6.30 14.13 2.95
N MET A 137 7.53 13.99 3.46
CA MET A 137 7.90 12.91 4.38
C MET A 137 7.02 12.87 5.64
N GLY A 138 6.70 14.04 6.21
CA GLY A 138 5.81 14.13 7.38
C GLY A 138 4.38 13.69 7.07
N VAL A 139 3.84 14.09 5.92
CA VAL A 139 2.51 13.64 5.45
C VAL A 139 2.49 12.14 5.21
N VAL A 140 3.52 11.60 4.55
CA VAL A 140 3.65 10.16 4.31
C VAL A 140 3.78 9.40 5.61
N LEU A 141 4.57 9.88 6.58
CA LEU A 141 4.65 9.27 7.90
C LEU A 141 3.29 9.23 8.59
N CYS A 142 2.53 10.33 8.55
CA CYS A 142 1.16 10.38 9.07
C CYS A 142 0.23 9.37 8.37
N GLN A 143 0.36 9.21 7.05
CA GLN A 143 -0.40 8.20 6.31
C GLN A 143 -0.03 6.78 6.75
N TYR A 144 1.26 6.47 6.92
CA TYR A 144 1.69 5.16 7.42
C TYR A 144 1.14 4.87 8.83
N LEU A 145 1.13 5.88 9.71
CA LEU A 145 0.52 5.74 11.04
C LEU A 145 -0.98 5.45 10.98
N ILE A 146 -1.73 6.15 10.12
CA ILE A 146 -3.17 5.91 9.93
C ILE A 146 -3.40 4.50 9.37
N VAL A 147 -2.66 4.09 8.33
CA VAL A 147 -2.76 2.75 7.74
C VAL A 147 -2.44 1.67 8.77
N PHE A 148 -1.40 1.87 9.58
CA PHE A 148 -1.02 0.94 10.64
C PHE A 148 -2.10 0.82 11.72
N ALA A 149 -2.68 1.95 12.15
CA ALA A 149 -3.80 1.97 13.10
C ALA A 149 -5.02 1.23 12.53
N LEU A 150 -5.38 1.47 11.26
CA LEU A 150 -6.47 0.76 10.58
C LEU A 150 -6.20 -0.75 10.50
N ALA A 151 -4.97 -1.16 10.17
CA ALA A 151 -4.60 -2.56 10.11
C ALA A 151 -4.75 -3.26 11.47
N ILE A 152 -4.35 -2.61 12.57
CA ILE A 152 -4.56 -3.13 13.93
C ILE A 152 -6.05 -3.28 14.23
N VAL A 153 -6.86 -2.26 13.96
CA VAL A 153 -8.31 -2.29 14.21
C VAL A 153 -8.98 -3.42 13.43
N ILE A 154 -8.68 -3.54 12.14
CA ILE A 154 -9.23 -4.61 11.28
C ILE A 154 -8.75 -5.99 11.78
N GLY A 155 -7.47 -6.12 12.13
CA GLY A 155 -6.90 -7.37 12.65
C GLY A 155 -7.58 -7.83 13.95
N LEU A 156 -7.79 -6.90 14.89
CA LEU A 156 -8.51 -7.18 16.14
C LEU A 156 -9.96 -7.59 15.89
N LEU A 157 -10.67 -6.90 14.98
CA LEU A 157 -12.05 -7.26 14.62
C LEU A 157 -12.14 -8.67 14.03
N VAL A 158 -11.25 -9.00 13.08
CA VAL A 158 -11.19 -10.34 12.48
C VAL A 158 -10.89 -11.39 13.55
N PHE A 159 -9.93 -11.13 14.44
CA PHE A 159 -9.59 -12.02 15.54
C PHE A 159 -10.78 -12.29 16.47
N LEU A 160 -11.51 -11.25 16.86
CA LEU A 160 -12.72 -11.38 17.69
C LEU A 160 -13.80 -12.20 17.01
N VAL A 161 -14.04 -11.98 15.70
CA VAL A 161 -15.02 -12.76 14.93
C VAL A 161 -14.64 -14.24 14.89
N VAL A 162 -13.35 -14.56 14.68
CA VAL A 162 -12.86 -15.94 14.66
C VAL A 162 -13.04 -16.64 16.02
N ILE A 163 -12.81 -15.92 17.13
CA ILE A 163 -13.08 -16.47 18.47
C ILE A 163 -14.57 -16.72 18.66
N ALA A 164 -15.41 -15.75 18.29
CA ALA A 164 -16.86 -15.85 18.47
C ALA A 164 -17.46 -17.02 17.66
N THR A 165 -17.02 -17.23 16.43
CA THR A 165 -17.51 -18.33 15.58
C THR A 165 -17.01 -19.70 15.98
N ARG A 166 -15.87 -19.79 16.68
CA ARG A 166 -15.38 -21.07 17.25
C ARG A 166 -16.07 -21.43 18.57
N ALA A 167 -16.67 -20.45 19.25
CA ALA A 167 -17.38 -20.64 20.50
C ALA A 167 -18.86 -21.01 20.32
N ALA A 168 -19.41 -20.81 19.12
CA ALA A 168 -20.78 -21.15 18.73
C ALA A 168 -20.85 -22.53 18.07
#